data_AF-A0A7Y6AEW3-F1
#
_entry.id   AF-A0A7Y6AEW3-F1
#
_cell.length_a   1.000
_cell.length_b   1.000
_cell.length_c   1.000
_cell.angle_alpha   90.00
_cell.angle_beta   90.00
_cell.angle_gamma   90.00
#
_symmetry.space_group_name_H-M   'P 1'
#
loop_
_entity.id
_entity.type
_entity.pdbx_description
1 polymer ?
#
loop_
_entity_poly.entity_id
_entity_poly.type
_entity_poly.pdbx_seq_one_letter_code
_entity_poly.pdbx_strand_id
1 'polypeptide(L)' 'RTLPSVNAWVAARYTLPGIIAHESARQGGVRLQIPDFGDAPEA' A
#
# COMPACT_ATOMS: atom_id res chain seq x y z
N ARG A 1 -16.15 11.50 15.31
CA ARG A 1 -14.85 10.89 15.69
C ARG A 1 -13.92 11.14 14.52
N THR A 2 -12.65 11.52 14.70
CA THR A 2 -11.75 11.80 13.57
C THR A 2 -10.76 10.66 13.36
N LEU A 3 -10.33 10.46 12.11
CA LEU A 3 -9.27 9.52 11.80
C LEU A 3 -7.91 10.09 12.24
N PRO A 4 -6.99 9.25 12.74
CA PRO A 4 -5.62 9.68 12.98
C PRO A 4 -4.94 10.04 11.65
N SER A 5 -3.96 10.95 11.72
CA SER A 5 -3.17 11.38 10.56
C SER A 5 -2.50 10.21 9.83
N VAL A 6 -2.08 9.19 10.59
CA VAL A 6 -1.60 7.91 10.06
C VAL A 6 -2.60 6.83 10.46
N ASN A 7 -3.60 6.62 9.60
CA ASN A 7 -4.55 5.52 9.69
C ASN A 7 -4.13 4.32 8.80
N ALA A 8 -4.90 3.24 8.82
CA ALA A 8 -4.57 2.01 8.09
C ALA A 8 -4.43 2.21 6.56
N TRP A 9 -5.23 3.07 5.95
CA TRP A 9 -5.15 3.37 4.51
C TRP A 9 -3.89 4.16 4.17
N VAL A 10 -3.54 5.14 5.00
CA VAL A 10 -2.28 5.89 4.85
C VAL A 10 -1.07 4.95 5.02
N ALA A 11 -1.09 4.08 6.04
CA ALA A 11 -0.04 3.09 6.26
C ALA A 11 0.12 2.15 5.05
N ALA A 12 -0.99 1.65 4.49
CA ALA A 12 -0.96 0.77 3.33
C ALA A 12 -0.27 1.40 2.12
N ARG A 13 -0.50 2.70 1.83
CA ARG A 13 0.15 3.41 0.71
C ARG A 13 1.68 3.41 0.81
N TYR A 14 2.25 3.41 2.02
CA TYR A 14 3.70 3.35 2.22
C TYR A 14 4.24 1.92 2.31
N THR A 15 3.45 0.98 2.83
CA THR A 15 3.89 -0.41 3.03
C THR A 15 3.76 -1.28 1.77
N LEU A 16 2.67 -1.13 1.01
CA LEU A 16 2.39 -1.96 -0.18
C LEU A 16 3.52 -1.95 -1.23
N PRO A 17 4.14 -0.79 -1.57
CA PRO A 17 5.22 -0.78 -2.56
C PRO A 17 6.39 -1.68 -2.17
N GLY A 18 6.74 -1.76 -0.89
CA GLY A 18 7.82 -2.62 -0.40
C GLY A 18 7.51 -4.11 -0.54
N ILE A 19 6.27 -4.51 -0.24
CA ILE A 19 5.81 -5.89 -0.39
C ILE A 19 5.83 -6.29 -1.88
N ILE A 20 5.30 -5.44 -2.76
CA ILE A 20 5.28 -5.71 -4.21
C ILE A 20 6.69 -5.70 -4.80
N ALA A 21 7.59 -4.83 -4.32
CA ALA A 21 8.99 -4.82 -4.74
C ALA A 21 9.71 -6.13 -4.35
N HIS A 22 9.44 -6.66 -3.16
CA HIS A 22 9.98 -7.97 -2.75
C HIS A 22 9.51 -9.09 -3.67
N GLU A 23 8.22 -9.13 -4.01
CA GLU A 23 7.67 -10.12 -4.94
C GLU A 23 8.22 -9.95 -6.37
N SER A 24 8.36 -8.70 -6.84
CA SER A 24 9.01 -8.38 -8.11
C SER A 24 10.45 -8.93 -8.16
N ALA A 25 11.23 -8.74 -7.10
CA ALA A 25 12.60 -9.25 -7.01
C ALA A 25 12.65 -10.78 -7.10
N ARG A 26 11.69 -11.48 -6.46
CA ARG A 26 11.56 -12.95 -6.55
C ARG A 26 11.22 -13.43 -7.97
N GLN A 27 10.63 -12.57 -8.79
CA GLN A 27 10.29 -12.82 -10.20
C GLN A 27 11.32 -12.24 -11.19
N GLY A 28 12.55 -11.95 -10.74
CA GLY A 28 13.61 -11.43 -11.62
C GLY A 28 13.45 -9.95 -11.98
N GLY A 29 12.74 -9.17 -11.16
CA GLY A 29 12.61 -7.72 -11.32
C GLY A 29 11.55 -7.28 -12.33
N VAL A 30 10.52 -8.10 -12.58
CA VAL A 30 9.41 -7.75 -13.46
C VAL A 30 8.58 -6.60 -12.88
N ARG A 31 7.97 -5.79 -13.74
CA ARG A 31 7.03 -4.75 -13.31
C ARG A 31 5.73 -5.39 -12.84
N LEU A 32 5.40 -5.18 -11.57
CA LEU A 32 4.14 -5.60 -10.96
C LEU A 32 3.29 -4.38 -10.63
N GLN A 33 1.96 -4.53 -10.69
CA GLN A 33 1.05 -3.47 -10.27
C GLN A 33 1.01 -3.37 -8.75
N ILE A 34 1.03 -2.15 -8.23
CA ILE A 34 0.76 -1.88 -6.82
C ILE A 34 -0.76 -1.61 -6.72
N PRO A 35 -1.52 -2.41 -5.93
CA PRO A 35 -2.94 -2.18 -5.78
C PRO A 35 -3.21 -0.87 -5.04
N ASP A 36 -4.21 -0.13 -5.50
CA ASP A 36 -4.74 1.03 -4.79
C ASP A 36 -5.97 0.60 -3.99
N PHE A 37 -5.93 0.81 -2.67
CA PHE A 37 -7.05 0.51 -1.77
C PHE A 37 -7.98 1.70 -1.57
N GLY A 38 -7.77 2.79 -2.31
CA GLY A 38 -8.58 3.99 -2.22
C GLY A 38 -8.45 4.68 -0.87
N ASP A 39 -9.50 5.38 -0.48
CA ASP A 39 -9.51 6.20 0.72
C ASP A 39 -10.17 5.50 1.91
N ALA A 40 -9.82 5.97 3.10
CA ALA A 40 -10.44 5.51 4.32
C ALA A 40 -11.93 5.90 4.35
N PRO A 41 -12.81 5.06 4.91
CA PRO A 41 -14.21 5.42 5.11
C PRO A 41 -14.30 6.64 6.02
N GLU A 42 -15.24 7.52 5.70
CA GLU A 42 -15.57 8.67 6.53
C GLU A 42 -16.15 8.20 7.88
N ALA A 43 -15.79 8.90 8.95
CA ALA A 43 -16.10 8.53 10.33
C ALA A 43 -17.33 9.22 10.91
#